data_AF-A0A7S3U3Y5-F1
#
_entry.id   AF-A0A7S3U3Y5-F1
#
_cell.length_a   1.000
_cell.length_b   1.000
_cell.length_c   1.000
_cell.angle_alpha   90.00
_cell.angle_beta   90.00
_cell.angle_gamma   90.00
#
_symmetry.space_group_name_H-M   'P 1'
#
loop_
_entity.id
_entity.type
_entity.pdbx_description
1 polymer ?
#
loop_
_entity_poly.entity_id
_entity_poly.type
_entity_poly.pdbx_seq_one_letter_code
_entity_poly.pdbx_strand_id
1 'polypeptide(L)'
;VGVPRASPAKNWHSNPGEEAAAPEPAEVVPFEEIPGLGADDYPGFPVAECPAEMPDLTKHHALIATVLKQDPSLYTQLRTLRSYYGTGFARCIKAGMDNHSHPMVKTAGIFAGDAECYELFRPAFDPVI
;
A
#
# COMPACT_ATOMS: atom_id res chain seq x y z
N VAL A 1 -13.58 -28.06 36.00
CA VAL A 1 -13.97 -26.72 35.51
C VAL A 1 -13.71 -26.70 34.01
N GLY A 2 -14.74 -26.95 33.21
CA GLY A 2 -14.63 -27.19 31.77
C GLY A 2 -14.85 -25.90 30.97
N VAL A 3 -13.95 -25.60 30.04
CA VAL A 3 -14.07 -24.48 29.11
C VAL A 3 -15.22 -24.76 28.13
N PRO A 4 -16.16 -23.83 27.89
CA PRO A 4 -17.25 -24.07 26.95
C PRO A 4 -16.71 -24.12 25.51
N ARG A 5 -17.11 -25.16 24.76
CA ARG A 5 -16.86 -25.29 23.32
C ARG A 5 -17.61 -24.17 22.58
N ALA A 6 -16.91 -23.42 21.74
CA ALA A 6 -17.52 -22.47 20.81
C ALA A 6 -18.45 -23.20 19.84
N SER A 7 -19.67 -22.67 19.64
CA SER A 7 -20.61 -23.16 18.63
C SER A 7 -20.14 -22.72 17.24
N PRO A 8 -20.20 -23.58 16.20
CA PRO A 8 -19.73 -23.22 14.87
C PRO A 8 -20.67 -22.18 14.24
N ALA A 9 -20.06 -21.17 13.59
CA ALA A 9 -20.77 -20.12 12.87
C ALA A 9 -21.55 -20.71 11.68
N LYS A 10 -22.82 -20.32 11.52
CA LYS A 10 -23.66 -20.73 10.40
C LYS A 10 -23.33 -19.89 9.16
N ASN A 11 -22.86 -20.55 8.09
CA ASN A 11 -22.64 -19.94 6.79
C ASN A 11 -23.98 -19.81 6.03
N TRP A 12 -24.36 -18.58 5.67
CA TRP A 12 -25.70 -18.24 5.11
C TRP A 12 -25.83 -18.48 3.59
N HIS A 13 -24.83 -19.04 2.91
CA HIS A 13 -24.79 -19.08 1.44
C HIS A 13 -24.51 -20.45 0.79
N SER A 14 -24.65 -21.57 1.49
CA SER A 14 -24.33 -22.89 0.91
C SER A 14 -25.56 -23.68 0.47
N ASN A 15 -25.56 -24.16 -0.78
CA ASN A 15 -26.52 -25.12 -1.30
C ASN A 15 -26.41 -26.47 -0.56
N PRO A 16 -27.53 -27.14 -0.25
CA PRO A 16 -27.51 -28.43 0.44
C PRO A 16 -27.08 -29.54 -0.53
N GLY A 17 -25.80 -29.88 -0.55
CA GLY A 17 -25.27 -31.00 -1.34
C GLY A 17 -23.77 -30.98 -1.63
N GLU A 18 -23.09 -29.88 -1.36
CA GLU A 18 -21.63 -29.79 -1.55
C GLU A 18 -20.95 -29.82 -0.18
N GLU A 19 -20.48 -31.01 0.21
CA GLU A 19 -19.56 -31.15 1.33
C GLU A 19 -18.26 -30.46 0.90
N ALA A 20 -18.13 -29.18 1.29
CA ALA A 20 -16.91 -28.44 1.06
C ALA A 20 -15.75 -29.23 1.67
N ALA A 21 -14.82 -29.68 0.82
CA ALA A 21 -13.59 -30.31 1.26
C ALA A 21 -12.96 -29.44 2.35
N ALA A 22 -12.54 -30.07 3.44
CA ALA A 22 -11.84 -29.36 4.50
C ALA A 22 -10.68 -28.58 3.88
N PRO A 23 -10.52 -27.28 4.17
CA PRO A 23 -9.40 -26.52 3.61
C PRO A 23 -8.11 -27.23 3.99
N GLU A 24 -7.27 -27.50 2.98
CA GLU A 24 -5.90 -27.97 3.16
C GLU A 24 -5.23 -27.12 4.25
N PRO A 25 -4.46 -27.72 5.18
CA PRO A 25 -3.84 -26.96 6.26
C PRO A 25 -2.95 -25.87 5.64
N ALA A 26 -3.25 -24.62 5.96
CA ALA A 26 -2.46 -23.49 5.50
C ALA A 26 -0.99 -23.72 5.88
N GLU A 27 -0.08 -23.67 4.90
CA GLU A 27 1.35 -23.76 5.15
C GLU A 27 1.76 -22.67 6.14
N VAL A 28 2.50 -23.06 7.18
CA VAL A 28 3.02 -22.12 8.17
C VAL A 28 4.27 -21.47 7.58
N VAL A 29 4.08 -20.33 6.91
CA VAL A 29 5.18 -19.50 6.42
C VAL A 29 5.75 -18.68 7.59
N PRO A 30 7.07 -18.70 7.83
CA PRO A 30 7.69 -17.81 8.82
C PRO A 30 7.35 -16.34 8.53
N PHE A 31 7.05 -15.57 9.57
CA PHE A 31 6.64 -14.17 9.44
C PHE A 31 7.63 -13.33 8.63
N GLU A 32 8.93 -13.58 8.79
CA GLU A 32 10.02 -12.87 8.11
C GLU A 32 10.09 -13.16 6.60
N GLU A 33 9.56 -14.31 6.16
CA GLU A 33 9.54 -14.71 4.75
C GLU A 33 8.33 -14.14 4.00
N ILE A 34 7.35 -13.59 4.74
CA ILE A 34 6.21 -12.92 4.14
C ILE A 34 6.69 -11.58 3.58
N PRO A 35 6.45 -11.27 2.28
CA PRO A 35 6.94 -10.04 1.66
C PRO A 35 6.54 -8.80 2.46
N GLY A 36 7.51 -7.90 2.69
CA GLY A 36 7.31 -6.65 3.43
C GLY A 36 7.19 -6.79 4.96
N LEU A 37 7.28 -8.01 5.51
CA LEU A 37 7.29 -8.26 6.96
C LEU A 37 8.69 -8.64 7.49
N GLY A 38 9.65 -8.88 6.60
CA GLY A 38 11.06 -9.10 6.90
C GLY A 38 11.95 -7.87 6.68
N ALA A 39 13.22 -8.10 6.38
CA ALA A 39 14.19 -7.04 6.07
C ALA A 39 13.98 -6.43 4.68
N ASP A 40 13.34 -7.16 3.78
CA ASP A 40 13.09 -6.74 2.41
C ASP A 40 11.78 -5.95 2.28
N ASP A 41 11.82 -4.90 1.47
CA ASP A 41 10.64 -4.11 1.14
C ASP A 41 9.62 -4.94 0.32
N TYR A 42 8.32 -4.62 0.46
CA TYR A 42 7.28 -5.25 -0.34
C TYR A 42 7.51 -5.01 -1.85
N PRO A 43 7.38 -6.04 -2.71
CA PRO A 43 7.63 -5.90 -4.15
C PRO A 43 6.67 -4.91 -4.83
N GLY A 44 6.95 -4.51 -6.07
CA GLY A 44 6.13 -3.57 -6.84
C GLY A 44 6.89 -2.29 -7.17
N PHE A 45 6.32 -1.14 -6.80
CA PHE A 45 6.96 0.16 -6.99
C PHE A 45 8.28 0.25 -6.20
N PRO A 46 9.38 0.77 -6.77
CA PRO A 46 10.66 0.80 -6.10
C PRO A 46 10.68 1.74 -4.90
N VAL A 47 11.53 1.44 -3.93
CA VAL A 47 11.59 2.20 -2.66
C VAL A 47 12.76 3.18 -2.63
N ALA A 48 13.88 2.81 -3.26
CA ALA A 48 15.10 3.61 -3.27
C ALA A 48 14.99 4.81 -4.20
N GLU A 49 14.49 4.61 -5.43
CA GLU A 49 14.41 5.64 -6.45
C GLU A 49 13.13 5.52 -7.27
N CYS A 50 12.52 6.65 -7.58
CA CYS A 50 11.39 6.72 -8.49
C CYS A 50 11.88 6.40 -9.92
N PRO A 51 11.17 5.55 -10.68
CA PRO A 51 11.46 5.34 -12.09
C PRO A 51 11.49 6.67 -12.87
N ALA A 52 12.24 6.71 -13.98
CA ALA A 52 12.37 7.92 -14.78
C ALA A 52 11.01 8.40 -15.32
N GLU A 53 10.14 7.46 -15.68
CA GLU A 53 8.77 7.71 -16.12
C GLU A 53 7.80 7.38 -14.98
N MET A 54 6.78 8.22 -14.81
CA MET A 54 5.72 7.96 -13.84
C MET A 54 4.88 6.76 -14.30
N PRO A 55 4.53 5.81 -13.42
CA PRO A 55 3.67 4.69 -13.77
C PRO A 55 2.27 5.16 -14.20
N ASP A 56 1.53 4.32 -14.92
CA ASP A 56 0.15 4.61 -15.28
C ASP A 56 -0.75 4.63 -14.03
N LEU A 57 -1.34 5.79 -13.75
CA LEU A 57 -2.22 6.04 -12.60
C LEU A 57 -3.71 6.06 -12.97
N THR A 58 -4.07 5.64 -14.18
CA THR A 58 -5.46 5.69 -14.68
C THR A 58 -6.42 4.95 -13.75
N LYS A 59 -6.01 3.81 -13.20
CA LYS A 59 -6.82 2.98 -12.29
C LYS A 59 -6.59 3.28 -10.81
N HIS A 60 -5.79 4.30 -10.49
CA HIS A 60 -5.47 4.66 -9.11
C HIS A 60 -6.37 5.78 -8.61
N HIS A 61 -6.87 5.59 -7.38
CA HIS A 61 -7.83 6.46 -6.72
C HIS A 61 -7.33 7.02 -5.38
N ALA A 62 -6.08 6.73 -5.01
CA ALA A 62 -5.43 7.41 -3.89
C ALA A 62 -5.34 8.93 -4.15
N LEU A 63 -5.32 9.73 -3.09
CA LEU A 63 -5.25 11.19 -3.18
C LEU A 63 -3.95 11.62 -3.88
N ILE A 64 -2.81 11.04 -3.51
CA ILE A 64 -1.53 11.32 -4.19
C ILE A 64 -1.59 11.01 -5.70
N ALA A 65 -2.27 9.92 -6.09
CA ALA A 65 -2.40 9.57 -7.50
C ALA A 65 -3.25 10.59 -8.25
N THR A 66 -4.25 11.18 -7.59
CA THR A 66 -5.06 12.27 -8.15
C THR A 66 -4.22 13.53 -8.34
N VAL A 67 -3.42 13.89 -7.34
CA VAL A 67 -2.50 15.06 -7.38
C VAL A 67 -1.49 14.91 -8.53
N LEU A 68 -0.83 13.75 -8.63
CA LEU A 68 0.15 13.49 -9.69
C LEU A 68 -0.48 13.42 -11.10
N LYS A 69 -1.75 13.02 -11.21
CA LYS A 69 -2.49 13.10 -12.49
C LYS A 69 -2.83 14.54 -12.87
N GLN A 70 -3.13 15.39 -11.89
CA GLN A 70 -3.43 16.81 -12.12
C GLN A 70 -2.17 17.60 -12.46
N ASP A 71 -1.05 17.27 -11.82
CA ASP A 71 0.27 17.87 -12.10
C ASP A 71 1.37 16.80 -12.18
N PRO A 72 1.60 16.20 -13.36
CA PRO A 72 2.67 15.23 -13.57
C PRO A 72 4.07 15.80 -13.39
N SER A 73 4.23 17.14 -13.41
CA SER A 73 5.55 17.77 -13.28
C SER A 73 6.13 17.58 -11.87
N LEU A 74 5.27 17.44 -10.85
CA LEU A 74 5.66 17.15 -9.47
C LEU A 74 6.48 15.86 -9.36
N TYR A 75 6.09 14.81 -10.09
CA TYR A 75 6.83 13.55 -10.08
C TYR A 75 8.28 13.76 -10.54
N THR A 76 8.47 14.48 -11.65
CA THR A 76 9.80 14.78 -12.20
C THR A 76 10.63 15.69 -11.29
N GLN A 77 10.00 16.65 -10.61
CA GLN A 77 10.68 17.57 -9.70
C GLN A 77 11.10 16.89 -8.39
N LEU A 78 10.25 16.02 -7.83
CA LEU A 78 10.45 15.45 -6.50
C LEU A 78 11.22 14.12 -6.51
N ARG A 79 11.23 13.37 -7.63
CA ARG A 79 11.79 12.00 -7.71
C ARG A 79 13.25 11.87 -7.24
N THR A 80 14.07 12.89 -7.44
CA THR A 80 15.50 12.87 -7.09
C THR A 80 15.79 13.40 -5.68
N LEU A 81 14.82 14.05 -5.03
CA LEU A 81 15.02 14.64 -3.72
C LEU A 81 15.04 13.56 -2.62
N ARG A 82 15.86 13.78 -1.60
CA ARG A 82 16.02 12.91 -0.43
C ARG A 82 16.10 13.78 0.83
N SER A 83 15.48 13.32 1.90
CA SER A 83 15.66 13.91 3.23
C SER A 83 17.08 13.65 3.77
N TYR A 84 17.42 14.29 4.87
CA TYR A 84 18.66 14.09 5.61
C TYR A 84 18.87 12.62 6.01
N TYR A 85 17.80 11.90 6.36
CA TYR A 85 17.84 10.48 6.70
C TYR A 85 17.76 9.56 5.48
N GLY A 86 17.77 10.12 4.27
CA GLY A 86 17.77 9.38 3.01
C GLY A 86 16.37 8.94 2.55
N THR A 87 15.29 9.43 3.16
CA THR A 87 13.92 9.14 2.69
C THR A 87 13.69 9.85 1.36
N GLY A 88 13.42 9.07 0.31
CA GLY A 88 13.08 9.60 -1.00
C GLY A 88 11.60 9.64 -1.29
N PHE A 89 11.24 10.41 -2.31
CA PHE A 89 9.86 10.52 -2.77
C PHE A 89 9.25 9.15 -3.11
N ALA A 90 10.06 8.24 -3.67
CA ALA A 90 9.64 6.88 -4.01
C ALA A 90 9.11 6.10 -2.81
N ARG A 91 9.84 6.14 -1.69
CA ARG A 91 9.42 5.52 -0.43
C ARG A 91 8.12 6.15 0.10
N CYS A 92 7.97 7.47 -0.04
CA CYS A 92 6.77 8.17 0.43
C CYS A 92 5.51 7.79 -0.33
N ILE A 93 5.59 7.62 -1.66
CA ILE A 93 4.39 7.37 -2.50
C ILE A 93 4.14 5.88 -2.81
N LYS A 94 5.05 4.98 -2.42
CA LYS A 94 5.01 3.56 -2.80
C LYS A 94 3.64 2.91 -2.59
N ALA A 95 3.05 3.10 -1.42
CA ALA A 95 1.73 2.55 -1.11
C ALA A 95 0.64 3.07 -2.07
N GLY A 96 0.69 4.34 -2.46
CA GLY A 96 -0.24 4.92 -3.44
C GLY A 96 0.02 4.50 -4.88
N MET A 97 1.22 4.00 -5.20
CA MET A 97 1.57 3.45 -6.51
C MET A 97 1.23 1.95 -6.62
N ASP A 98 1.41 1.19 -5.53
CA ASP A 98 1.12 -0.25 -5.50
C ASP A 98 -0.38 -0.56 -5.40
N ASN A 99 -1.16 0.34 -4.80
CA ASN A 99 -2.57 0.10 -4.51
C ASN A 99 -3.48 1.01 -5.33
N HIS A 100 -4.36 0.41 -6.14
CA HIS A 100 -5.35 1.16 -6.92
C HIS A 100 -6.34 1.96 -6.06
N SER A 101 -6.58 1.56 -4.81
CA SER A 101 -7.64 2.13 -3.94
C SER A 101 -9.05 1.98 -4.55
N HIS A 102 -10.10 2.28 -3.77
CA HIS A 102 -11.49 2.20 -4.25
C HIS A 102 -12.02 3.62 -4.61
N PRO A 103 -12.80 3.81 -5.69
CA PRO A 103 -13.32 5.13 -6.09
C PRO A 103 -14.12 5.86 -5.00
N MET A 104 -14.86 5.11 -4.17
CA MET A 104 -15.72 5.65 -3.12
C MET A 104 -14.97 5.95 -1.81
N VAL A 105 -13.80 5.33 -1.59
CA VAL A 105 -13.00 5.51 -0.36
C VAL A 105 -11.57 5.79 -0.78
N LYS A 106 -11.21 7.06 -0.74
CA LYS A 106 -9.87 7.52 -1.14
C LYS A 106 -8.92 7.41 0.04
N THR A 107 -7.82 6.70 -0.17
CA THR A 107 -6.68 6.66 0.75
C THR A 107 -5.72 7.80 0.44
N ALA A 108 -4.91 8.25 1.40
CA ALA A 108 -3.89 9.26 1.15
C ALA A 108 -2.87 8.78 0.10
N GLY A 109 -2.34 7.56 0.29
CA GLY A 109 -1.35 6.94 -0.59
C GLY A 109 0.05 7.55 -0.54
N ILE A 110 0.27 8.54 0.33
CA ILE A 110 1.55 9.16 0.60
C ILE A 110 1.82 9.15 2.12
N PHE A 111 3.04 8.81 2.51
CA PHE A 111 3.47 8.69 3.90
C PHE A 111 4.83 9.35 4.12
N ALA A 112 4.98 10.11 5.19
CA ALA A 112 6.26 10.70 5.57
C ALA A 112 7.13 9.66 6.29
N GLY A 113 8.38 9.47 5.84
CA GLY A 113 9.35 8.61 6.53
C GLY A 113 10.07 9.30 7.69
N ASP A 114 10.10 10.64 7.66
CA ASP A 114 10.66 11.51 8.68
C ASP A 114 9.95 12.87 8.66
N ALA A 115 10.22 13.73 9.64
CA ALA A 115 9.56 15.03 9.75
C ALA A 115 9.88 15.98 8.57
N GLU A 116 11.07 15.86 7.97
CA GLU A 116 11.50 16.71 6.86
C GLU A 116 10.68 16.45 5.59
N CYS A 117 10.14 15.24 5.42
CA CYS A 117 9.32 14.87 4.26
C CYS A 117 8.12 15.82 4.03
N TYR A 118 7.51 16.35 5.08
CA TYR A 118 6.38 17.27 4.96
C TYR A 118 6.77 18.62 4.34
N GLU A 119 8.00 19.08 4.57
CA GLU A 119 8.52 20.31 3.98
C GLU A 119 9.16 20.04 2.61
N LEU A 120 9.97 18.98 2.49
CA LEU A 120 10.70 18.65 1.27
C LEU A 120 9.78 18.25 0.12
N PHE A 121 8.73 17.47 0.42
CA PHE A 121 7.73 17.04 -0.56
C PHE A 121 6.41 17.79 -0.40
N ARG A 122 6.44 18.98 0.22
CA ARG A 122 5.28 19.83 0.45
C ARG A 122 4.35 19.99 -0.77
N PRO A 123 4.85 20.22 -1.99
CA PRO A 123 3.98 20.32 -3.18
C PRO A 123 3.09 19.10 -3.42
N ALA A 124 3.48 17.92 -2.94
CA ALA A 124 2.69 16.69 -3.02
C ALA A 124 1.85 16.44 -1.75
N PHE A 125 2.33 16.84 -0.57
CA PHE A 125 1.60 16.65 0.69
C PHE A 125 0.47 17.66 0.89
N ASP A 126 0.68 18.94 0.62
CA ASP A 126 -0.31 20.01 0.80
C ASP A 126 -1.67 19.71 0.12
N PRO A 127 -1.73 19.29 -1.16
CA PRO A 127 -3.02 18.98 -1.79
C PRO A 127 -3.67 17.67 -1.30
N VAL A 128 -2.99 16.87 -0.49
CA VAL A 128 -3.52 15.63 0.11
C VAL A 128 -4.11 15.87 1.51
N ILE A 129 -3.61 16.88 2.24
CA ILE A 129 -4.02 17.26 3.60
C ILE A 129 -5.24 18.17 3.57
#